data_AF-A0A7X6W5C9-F1
#
_entry.id   AF-A0A7X6W5C9-F1
#
_cell.length_a   1.000
_cell.length_b   1.000
_cell.length_c   1.000
_cell.angle_alpha   90.00
_cell.angle_beta   90.00
_cell.angle_gamma   90.00
#
_symmetry.space_group_name_H-M   'P 1'
#
loop_
_entity.id
_entity.type
_entity.pdbx_description
1 polymer ?
#
loop_
_entity_poly.entity_id
_entity_poly.type
_entity_poly.pdbx_seq_one_letter_code
_entity_poly.pdbx_strand_id
1 'polypeptide(L)' 'MLVPLIMAGGKGTRLYPASREARPKQLLRVFSDLTMIQETVARIRDLASPEQIFIGTTLEL' A
#
# COMPACT_ATOMS: atom_id res chain seq x y z
N MET A 1 -20.20 -7.54 -8.94
CA MET A 1 -19.20 -7.97 -7.95
C MET A 1 -17.89 -7.29 -8.29
N LEU A 2 -17.29 -6.55 -7.36
CA LEU A 2 -16.06 -5.78 -7.58
C LEU A 2 -14.93 -6.39 -6.73
N VAL A 3 -13.75 -6.55 -7.32
CA VAL A 3 -12.58 -7.16 -6.66
C VAL A 3 -11.38 -6.21 -6.85
N PRO A 4 -11.07 -5.36 -5.87
CA PRO A 4 -9.95 -4.43 -5.99
C PRO A 4 -8.61 -5.15 -5.89
N LEU A 5 -7.67 -4.76 -6.75
CA LEU A 5 -6.26 -5.12 -6.65
C LEU A 5 -5.42 -3.85 -6.44
N ILE A 6 -4.84 -3.72 -5.26
CA ILE A 6 -3.91 -2.64 -4.93
C ILE A 6 -2.51 -3.07 -5.37
N MET A 7 -1.95 -2.38 -6.36
CA MET A 7 -0.59 -2.59 -6.84
C MET A 7 0.41 -1.88 -5.92
N ALA A 8 1.04 -2.62 -5.02
CA ALA A 8 1.94 -2.13 -3.98
C ALA A 8 3.42 -2.46 -4.27
N GLY A 9 3.89 -2.16 -5.49
CA GLY A 9 5.27 -2.41 -5.91
C GLY A 9 6.18 -1.16 -5.93
N GLY A 10 7.46 -1.42 -6.23
CA GLY A 10 8.48 -0.40 -6.51
C GLY A 10 9.37 -0.08 -5.31
N LYS A 11 10.68 0.10 -5.58
CA LYS A 11 11.74 0.27 -4.55
C LYS A 11 11.67 1.59 -3.74
N GLY A 12 10.76 2.50 -4.07
CA GLY A 12 10.54 3.73 -3.29
C GLY A 12 11.72 4.74 -3.24
N THR A 13 12.65 4.69 -4.19
CA THR A 13 13.93 5.45 -4.13
C THR A 13 13.80 6.98 -4.03
N ARG A 14 12.72 7.57 -4.54
CA ARG A 14 12.47 9.03 -4.50
C ARG A 14 12.14 9.57 -3.10
N LEU A 15 11.72 8.70 -2.17
CA LEU A 15 11.43 9.07 -0.79
C LEU A 15 12.59 8.73 0.16
N TYR A 16 13.79 8.52 -0.36
CA TYR A 16 14.98 8.46 0.48
C TYR A 16 15.13 9.80 1.27
N PRO A 17 15.45 9.80 2.57
CA PRO A 17 15.85 8.68 3.40
C PRO A 17 14.70 7.98 4.15
N ALA A 18 13.44 8.29 3.89
CA ALA A 18 12.32 7.61 4.54
C ALA A 18 12.05 6.21 3.98
N SER A 19 12.15 6.02 2.66
CA SER A 19 11.98 4.70 2.00
C SER A 19 13.33 4.01 1.81
N ARG A 20 13.39 2.73 2.18
CA ARG A 20 14.51 1.80 1.87
C ARG A 20 13.97 0.57 1.18
N GLU A 21 14.86 -0.32 0.74
CA GLU A 21 14.48 -1.65 0.27
C GLU A 21 13.65 -2.35 1.35
N ALA A 22 14.22 -2.55 2.55
CA ALA A 22 13.55 -3.16 3.71
C ALA A 22 12.34 -2.38 4.29
N ARG A 23 12.05 -1.18 3.77
CA ARG A 23 10.88 -0.39 4.19
C ARG A 23 10.40 0.44 3.01
N PRO A 24 9.62 -0.16 2.09
CA PRO A 24 9.19 0.51 0.88
C PRO A 24 8.12 1.56 1.18
N LYS A 25 7.95 2.51 0.25
CA LYS A 25 7.12 3.71 0.43
C LYS A 25 5.69 3.43 0.92
N GLN A 26 5.07 2.34 0.46
CA GLN A 26 3.68 2.00 0.76
C GLN A 26 3.46 1.70 2.25
N LEU A 27 4.54 1.37 2.98
CA LEU A 27 4.54 1.15 4.44
C LEU A 27 4.90 2.40 5.24
N LEU A 28 5.11 3.54 4.59
CA LEU A 28 5.37 4.82 5.24
C LEU A 28 4.07 5.52 5.62
N ARG A 29 4.13 6.30 6.69
CA ARG A 29 3.08 7.20 7.18
C ARG A 29 3.47 8.62 6.76
N VAL A 30 2.96 9.07 5.62
CA VAL A 30 3.38 10.35 5.03
C VAL A 30 2.39 11.48 5.34
N PHE A 31 1.10 11.19 5.25
CA PHE A 31 0.04 12.20 5.37
C PHE A 31 -0.87 12.00 6.59
N SER A 32 -0.83 10.83 7.21
CA SER A 32 -1.62 10.49 8.39
C SER A 32 -0.91 9.43 9.25
N ASP A 33 -1.56 9.04 10.35
CA ASP A 33 -1.09 7.93 11.21
C ASP A 33 -1.23 6.55 10.55
N LEU A 34 -1.88 6.48 9.39
CA LEU A 34 -2.00 5.28 8.58
C LEU A 34 -0.86 5.18 7.59
N THR A 35 -0.42 3.95 7.30
CA THR A 35 0.48 3.73 6.17
C THR A 35 -0.24 4.04 4.86
N MET A 36 0.50 4.42 3.81
CA MET A 36 -0.12 4.72 2.51
C MET A 36 -0.99 3.57 1.98
N ILE A 37 -0.63 2.32 2.28
CA ILE A 37 -1.45 1.16 1.90
C ILE A 37 -2.74 1.06 2.73
N GLN A 38 -2.68 1.36 4.03
CA GLN A 38 -3.86 1.45 4.89
C GLN A 38 -4.79 2.59 4.45
N GLU A 39 -4.25 3.75 4.08
CA GLU A 39 -5.04 4.86 3.51
C GLU A 39 -5.73 4.43 2.20
N THR A 40 -5.05 3.66 1.36
CA THR A 40 -5.60 3.16 0.09
C THR A 40 -6.74 2.16 0.33
N VAL A 41 -6.59 1.23 1.28
CA VAL A 41 -7.65 0.30 1.70
C VAL A 41 -8.83 1.07 2.29
N ALA A 42 -8.59 2.05 3.16
CA ALA A 42 -9.63 2.86 3.77
C ALA A 42 -10.46 3.63 2.73
N ARG A 43 -9.86 4.06 1.61
CA ARG A 43 -10.57 4.74 0.51
C ARG A 43 -11.56 3.84 -0.23
N ILE A 44 -11.30 2.53 -0.29
CA ILE A 44 -12.07 1.58 -1.10
C ILE A 44 -12.92 0.60 -0.26
N ARG A 45 -12.90 0.75 1.07
CA ARG A 45 -13.62 -0.13 2.00
C ARG A 45 -15.14 -0.19 1.79
N ASP A 46 -15.71 0.87 1.23
CA ASP A 46 -17.15 0.96 0.94
C ASP A 46 -17.50 0.36 -0.43
N LEU A 47 -16.48 -0.02 -1.23
CA LEU A 47 -16.64 -0.59 -2.57
C LEU A 47 -16.53 -2.13 -2.60
N ALA A 48 -15.87 -2.72 -1.60
CA ALA A 48 -15.67 -4.17 -1.49
C ALA A 48 -15.42 -4.58 -0.04
N SER A 49 -15.89 -5.77 0.35
CA SER A 49 -15.58 -6.34 1.66
C SER A 49 -14.07 -6.63 1.77
N PRO A 50 -13.48 -6.56 2.98
CA PRO A 50 -12.03 -6.75 3.17
C PRO A 50 -11.49 -8.06 2.57
N GLU A 51 -12.28 -9.13 2.56
CA GLU A 51 -11.91 -10.45 2.05
C GLU A 51 -11.76 -10.47 0.51
N GLN A 52 -12.25 -9.42 -0.17
CA GLN A 52 -12.20 -9.27 -1.62
C GLN A 52 -11.16 -8.22 -2.06
N ILE A 53 -10.42 -7.63 -1.12
CA ILE A 53 -9.36 -6.66 -1.41
C ILE A 53 -8.01 -7.37 -1.43
N PHE A 54 -7.36 -7.37 -2.58
CA PHE A 54 -6.06 -7.99 -2.76
C PHE A 54 -4.96 -6.93 -2.87
N ILE A 55 -3.78 -7.26 -2.35
CA ILE A 55 -2.57 -6.44 -2.49
C ILE A 55 -1.55 -7.26 -3.28
N GLY A 56 -1.16 -6.75 -4.45
CA GLY A 56 -0.08 -7.31 -5.26
C GLY A 56 1.25 -6.63 -4.94
N THR A 57 2.25 -7.39 -4.53
CA THR A 57 3.61 -6.90 -4.23
C THR A 57 4.67 -7.87 -4.78
N THR A 58 5.93 -7.44 -4.77
CA THR A 58 7.09 -8.29 -5.05
C THR A 58 7.39 -9.22 -3.88
N LEU A 59 8.04 -10.36 -4.15
CA LEU A 59 8.54 -11.28 -3.12
C LEU A 59 9.65 -10.66 -2.28
N GLU A 60 10.38 -9.71 -2.86
CA GLU A 60 11.38 -8.90 -2.20
C GLU A 60 10.66 -7.75 -1.49
N LEU A 61 10.69 -7.76 -0.16
CA LEU A 61 10.27 -6.66 0.73
C LEU A 61 11.45 -6.17 1.56
#